data_AF-A0A094IQ90-F1
#
_entry.id   AF-A0A094IQ90-F1
#
_cell.length_a   1.000
_cell.length_b   1.000
_cell.length_c   1.000
_cell.angle_alpha   90.00
_cell.angle_beta   90.00
_cell.angle_gamma   90.00
#
_symmetry.space_group_name_H-M   'P 1'
#
loop_
_entity.id
_entity.type
_entity.pdbx_description
1 polymer ?
#
loop_
_entity_poly.entity_id
_entity_poly.type
_entity_poly.pdbx_seq_one_letter_code
_entity_poly.pdbx_strand_id
1 'polypeptide(L)'
;MKTRKLAYAALLSVSSVLTQAAVASEDAHSLTAVEADKLITLPLHCVETPYPYKTGIVLGSADDLKEPAQHHPIFYGCFDWHSAAHGYWSLVTLLRQFPEMEHADEARAILDRNLTAENGQQEAAFFSKDINKSFERTYGWAWLLKLSDELKAWDDPKAAEYAANLQPLVDVIVQRYMEFLPQLLYPVRVGEHSNTAFGLSFAHDYAVNQGLTELQQLIEARARNYFSADENCPISWEPSGYDFISPCLEEIGLMQRVLPADKFLPWLQAFMPQLADPDYSLEVGKVSDRTDGKLVHLDGLNFSRAWNLYTLATAYPQYAHLRAVADQHMAYSYPNLIGDSYEGGHWLGSFAIQALNQAALQP
;
A
#
# COMPACT_ATOMS: atom_id res chain seq x y z
N MET A 1 -74.96 -33.06 -17.84
CA MET A 1 -74.33 -32.22 -16.79
C MET A 1 -73.54 -33.13 -15.86
N LYS A 2 -72.22 -33.31 -16.10
CA LYS A 2 -71.20 -33.80 -15.16
C LYS A 2 -69.86 -33.95 -15.91
N THR A 3 -69.00 -32.97 -15.66
CA THR A 3 -67.56 -32.91 -15.94
C THR A 3 -66.76 -33.92 -15.12
N ARG A 4 -65.69 -34.50 -15.69
CA ARG A 4 -64.44 -34.95 -15.03
C ARG A 4 -63.42 -35.30 -16.14
N LYS A 5 -62.58 -34.35 -16.53
CA LYS A 5 -61.16 -34.15 -16.12
C LYS A 5 -60.24 -35.28 -16.59
N LEU A 6 -59.64 -35.11 -17.78
CA LEU A 6 -58.37 -35.75 -18.15
C LEU A 6 -57.23 -35.06 -17.39
N ALA A 7 -56.35 -35.87 -16.82
CA ALA A 7 -55.08 -35.43 -16.26
C ALA A 7 -54.07 -35.19 -17.40
N TYR A 8 -53.52 -33.99 -17.48
CA TYR A 8 -52.28 -33.72 -18.19
C TYR A 8 -51.20 -33.47 -17.13
N ALA A 9 -50.21 -34.36 -17.08
CA ALA A 9 -48.99 -34.14 -16.33
C ALA A 9 -48.13 -33.13 -17.10
N ALA A 10 -48.02 -31.91 -16.57
CA ALA A 10 -47.04 -30.94 -17.03
C ALA A 10 -45.74 -31.16 -16.23
N LEU A 11 -44.72 -31.70 -16.90
CA LEU A 11 -43.34 -31.69 -16.42
C LEU A 11 -42.83 -30.25 -16.45
N LEU A 12 -42.75 -29.61 -15.28
CA LEU A 12 -42.00 -28.37 -15.08
C LEU A 12 -40.53 -28.74 -14.97
N SER A 13 -39.78 -28.51 -16.05
CA SER A 13 -38.32 -28.45 -16.03
C SER A 13 -37.91 -27.21 -15.24
N VAL A 14 -37.54 -27.40 -13.97
CA VAL A 14 -36.88 -26.37 -13.16
C VAL A 14 -35.43 -26.31 -13.62
N SER A 15 -35.08 -25.32 -14.44
CA SER A 15 -33.68 -24.95 -14.68
C SER A 15 -33.11 -24.37 -13.40
N SER A 16 -32.35 -25.19 -12.66
CA SER A 16 -31.52 -24.74 -11.56
C SER A 16 -30.40 -23.86 -12.12
N VAL A 17 -30.54 -22.55 -11.99
CA VAL A 17 -29.39 -21.63 -12.04
C VAL A 17 -28.58 -21.92 -10.79
N LEU A 18 -27.50 -22.68 -10.95
CA LEU A 18 -26.49 -22.85 -9.91
C LEU A 18 -25.79 -21.50 -9.73
N THR A 19 -26.11 -20.81 -8.64
CA THR A 19 -25.27 -19.78 -8.05
C THR A 19 -23.93 -20.42 -7.70
N GLN A 20 -22.92 -20.17 -8.52
CA GLN A 20 -21.53 -20.47 -8.20
C GLN A 20 -21.03 -19.34 -7.29
N ALA A 21 -21.29 -19.47 -5.99
CA ALA A 21 -20.67 -18.63 -4.97
C ALA A 21 -20.10 -19.54 -3.88
N ALA A 22 -18.81 -19.30 -3.60
CA ALA A 22 -18.06 -19.70 -2.43
C ALA A 22 -17.80 -21.21 -2.21
N VAL A 23 -16.73 -21.68 -2.84
CA VAL A 23 -15.69 -22.37 -2.07
C VAL A 23 -14.42 -21.53 -2.26
N ALA A 24 -14.29 -20.46 -1.47
CA ALA A 24 -12.98 -19.82 -1.31
C ALA A 24 -12.15 -20.81 -0.49
N SER A 25 -11.14 -21.41 -1.11
CA SER A 25 -10.18 -22.25 -0.39
C SER A 25 -9.41 -21.38 0.61
N GLU A 26 -9.02 -21.96 1.74
CA GLU A 26 -8.14 -21.32 2.74
C GLU A 26 -6.82 -20.77 2.14
N ASP A 27 -6.48 -21.15 0.90
CA ASP A 27 -5.31 -20.70 0.13
C ASP A 27 -5.51 -19.43 -0.74
N ALA A 28 -6.73 -18.87 -0.85
CA ALA A 28 -7.07 -17.88 -1.88
C ALA A 28 -6.30 -16.54 -1.81
N HIS A 29 -5.67 -16.23 -0.68
CA HIS A 29 -4.97 -14.95 -0.45
C HIS A 29 -3.56 -15.16 0.12
N SER A 30 -2.81 -16.11 -0.45
CA SER A 30 -1.41 -16.38 -0.10
C SER A 30 -0.46 -15.93 -1.21
N LEU A 31 0.65 -15.29 -0.83
CA LEU A 31 1.73 -15.00 -1.76
C LEU A 31 2.55 -16.27 -1.98
N THR A 32 2.32 -16.96 -3.09
CA THR A 32 3.06 -18.17 -3.50
C THR A 32 4.12 -17.83 -4.54
N ALA A 33 5.04 -18.75 -4.84
CA ALA A 33 6.03 -18.56 -5.92
C ALA A 33 5.36 -18.26 -7.28
N VAL A 34 4.26 -18.95 -7.60
CA VAL A 34 3.50 -18.72 -8.83
C VAL A 34 2.88 -17.33 -8.86
N GLU A 35 2.41 -16.82 -7.72
CA GLU A 35 1.90 -15.45 -7.63
C GLU A 35 3.04 -14.43 -7.66
N ALA A 36 4.21 -14.73 -7.08
CA ALA A 36 5.39 -13.89 -7.17
C ALA A 36 5.87 -13.72 -8.63
N ASP A 37 5.94 -14.80 -9.41
CA ASP A 37 6.28 -14.78 -10.84
C ASP A 37 5.32 -13.91 -11.65
N LYS A 38 4.04 -13.86 -11.26
CA LYS A 38 3.06 -12.99 -11.90
C LYS A 38 3.24 -11.53 -11.48
N LEU A 39 3.33 -11.29 -10.18
CA LEU A 39 3.36 -9.94 -9.59
C LEU A 39 4.64 -9.19 -9.94
N ILE A 40 5.77 -9.88 -10.08
CA ILE A 40 7.06 -9.26 -10.44
C ILE A 40 7.04 -8.63 -11.83
N THR A 41 6.19 -9.11 -12.75
CA THR A 41 6.09 -8.55 -14.11
C THR A 41 5.61 -7.09 -14.12
N LEU A 42 4.83 -6.68 -13.11
CA LEU A 42 4.29 -5.32 -12.98
C LEU A 42 5.38 -4.27 -12.78
N PRO A 43 6.23 -4.35 -11.73
CA PRO A 43 7.34 -3.41 -11.57
C PRO A 43 8.37 -3.53 -12.69
N LEU A 44 8.69 -4.74 -13.18
CA LEU A 44 9.64 -4.93 -14.30
C LEU A 44 9.22 -4.14 -15.55
N HIS A 45 7.92 -4.06 -15.81
CA HIS A 45 7.41 -3.30 -16.94
C HIS A 45 7.64 -1.78 -16.81
N CYS A 46 7.62 -1.22 -15.59
CA CYS A 46 7.59 0.24 -15.42
C CYS A 46 8.88 0.87 -14.89
N VAL A 47 9.66 0.23 -14.01
CA VAL A 47 10.75 0.89 -13.23
C VAL A 47 11.88 1.49 -14.07
N GLU A 48 12.09 1.02 -15.30
CA GLU A 48 13.04 1.59 -16.25
C GLU A 48 12.36 2.22 -17.50
N THR A 49 11.03 2.29 -17.51
CA THR A 49 10.23 2.87 -18.60
C THR A 49 10.04 4.37 -18.36
N PRO A 50 10.67 5.25 -19.15
CA PRO A 50 10.79 6.68 -18.81
C PRO A 50 9.54 7.51 -19.09
N TYR A 51 8.57 7.02 -19.88
CA TYR A 51 7.39 7.80 -20.26
C TYR A 51 6.11 6.95 -20.34
N PRO A 52 4.93 7.55 -20.06
CA PRO A 52 4.72 8.92 -19.56
C PRO A 52 5.24 9.11 -18.13
N TYR A 53 5.74 10.30 -17.78
CA TYR A 53 6.25 10.62 -16.44
C TYR A 53 5.72 11.97 -15.96
N LYS A 54 5.06 11.98 -14.80
CA LYS A 54 4.52 13.14 -14.11
C LYS A 54 5.53 13.62 -13.08
N THR A 55 6.29 14.64 -13.45
CA THR A 55 7.45 15.09 -12.67
C THR A 55 7.11 15.62 -11.28
N GLY A 56 6.01 16.34 -11.13
CA GLY A 56 5.63 16.97 -9.85
C GLY A 56 6.61 18.03 -9.32
N ILE A 57 7.65 18.38 -10.08
CA ILE A 57 8.72 19.30 -9.65
C ILE A 57 8.29 20.76 -9.77
N VAL A 58 8.80 21.59 -8.86
CA VAL A 58 8.72 23.05 -8.97
C VAL A 58 9.99 23.55 -9.64
N LEU A 59 9.86 24.35 -10.69
CA LEU A 59 11.00 24.94 -11.40
C LEU A 59 11.46 26.22 -10.68
N GLY A 60 12.69 26.22 -10.17
CA GLY A 60 13.32 27.40 -9.57
C GLY A 60 14.04 28.27 -10.60
N SER A 61 14.53 27.65 -11.68
CA SER A 61 15.11 28.34 -12.84
C SER A 61 14.90 27.54 -14.12
N ALA A 62 15.34 28.11 -15.27
CA ALA A 62 15.35 27.39 -16.53
C ALA A 62 16.25 26.14 -16.52
N ASP A 63 17.25 26.08 -15.63
CA ASP A 63 18.16 24.93 -15.51
C ASP A 63 17.47 23.71 -14.87
N ASP A 64 16.30 23.88 -14.27
CA ASP A 64 15.50 22.78 -13.72
C ASP A 64 14.66 22.06 -14.80
N LEU A 65 14.55 22.63 -16.02
CA LEU A 65 13.91 21.97 -17.18
C LEU A 65 14.83 20.87 -17.72
N LYS A 66 14.72 19.68 -17.13
CA LYS A 66 15.51 18.50 -17.46
C LYS A 66 14.63 17.27 -17.55
N GLU A 67 15.15 16.24 -18.22
CA GLU A 67 14.47 14.94 -18.29
C GLU A 67 14.41 14.28 -16.91
N PRO A 68 13.37 13.46 -16.62
CA PRO A 68 13.21 12.77 -15.34
C PRO A 68 14.48 12.05 -14.87
N ALA A 69 15.16 11.32 -15.77
CA ALA A 69 16.40 10.59 -15.47
C ALA A 69 17.57 11.49 -15.04
N GLN A 70 17.53 12.79 -15.34
CA GLN A 70 18.54 13.74 -14.88
C GLN A 70 18.24 14.31 -13.49
N HIS A 71 16.99 14.22 -13.03
CA HIS A 71 16.62 14.60 -11.66
C HIS A 71 16.65 13.39 -10.73
N HIS A 72 16.12 12.26 -11.21
CA HIS A 72 15.80 11.07 -10.42
C HIS A 72 16.37 9.81 -11.06
N PRO A 73 17.70 9.63 -11.12
CA PRO A 73 18.31 8.52 -11.86
C PRO A 73 17.96 7.13 -11.30
N ILE A 74 17.44 7.02 -10.08
CA ILE A 74 16.91 5.75 -9.55
C ILE A 74 15.43 5.61 -9.92
N PHE A 75 14.67 6.68 -9.72
CA PHE A 75 13.20 6.69 -9.75
C PHE A 75 12.63 7.42 -10.99
N TYR A 76 13.30 7.31 -12.13
CA TYR A 76 12.88 7.97 -13.38
C TYR A 76 11.84 7.20 -14.17
N GLY A 77 11.63 5.92 -13.85
CA GLY A 77 10.63 5.08 -14.51
C GLY A 77 9.24 5.21 -13.88
N CYS A 78 8.31 4.42 -14.42
CA CYS A 78 6.89 4.43 -14.06
C CYS A 78 6.23 5.80 -14.29
N PHE A 79 5.00 5.97 -13.81
CA PHE A 79 4.23 7.19 -14.06
C PHE A 79 4.76 8.40 -13.27
N ASP A 80 5.35 8.21 -12.10
CA ASP A 80 5.98 9.25 -11.29
C ASP A 80 6.99 8.65 -10.29
N TRP A 81 7.62 9.52 -9.50
CA TRP A 81 8.69 9.14 -8.58
C TRP A 81 8.26 8.10 -7.54
N HIS A 82 7.12 8.30 -6.87
CA HIS A 82 6.68 7.34 -5.85
C HIS A 82 6.18 6.04 -6.48
N SER A 83 5.60 6.08 -7.69
CA SER A 83 5.29 4.87 -8.46
C SER A 83 6.53 4.02 -8.73
N ALA A 84 7.67 4.63 -9.06
CA ALA A 84 8.93 3.91 -9.13
C ALA A 84 9.33 3.34 -7.76
N ALA A 85 9.22 4.12 -6.68
CA ALA A 85 9.53 3.64 -5.32
C ALA A 85 8.67 2.41 -4.93
N HIS A 86 7.37 2.39 -5.28
CA HIS A 86 6.51 1.20 -5.17
C HIS A 86 7.05 0.01 -5.94
N GLY A 87 7.47 0.26 -7.19
CA GLY A 87 8.00 -0.76 -8.08
C GLY A 87 9.28 -1.38 -7.52
N TYR A 88 10.25 -0.56 -7.09
CA TYR A 88 11.48 -1.03 -6.46
C TYR A 88 11.21 -1.79 -5.15
N TRP A 89 10.30 -1.31 -4.30
CA TRP A 89 9.93 -2.07 -3.10
C TRP A 89 9.35 -3.43 -3.47
N SER A 90 8.46 -3.49 -4.47
CA SER A 90 7.89 -4.76 -4.95
C SER A 90 8.96 -5.72 -5.48
N LEU A 91 9.94 -5.23 -6.26
CA LEU A 91 11.07 -6.04 -6.73
C LEU A 91 11.84 -6.64 -5.55
N VAL A 92 12.23 -5.82 -4.58
CA VAL A 92 13.05 -6.23 -3.43
C VAL A 92 12.27 -7.20 -2.53
N THR A 93 11.00 -6.90 -2.21
CA THR A 93 10.15 -7.77 -1.39
C THR A 93 9.98 -9.14 -2.03
N LEU A 94 9.70 -9.21 -3.33
CA LEU A 94 9.51 -10.48 -4.03
C LEU A 94 10.83 -11.25 -4.17
N LEU A 95 11.95 -10.58 -4.49
CA LEU A 95 13.29 -11.21 -4.51
C LEU A 95 13.69 -11.79 -3.15
N ARG A 96 13.40 -11.07 -2.06
CA ARG A 96 13.72 -11.54 -0.71
C ARG A 96 12.91 -12.77 -0.32
N GLN A 97 11.63 -12.82 -0.70
CA GLN A 97 10.74 -13.94 -0.36
C GLN A 97 10.89 -15.14 -1.31
N PHE A 98 11.19 -14.87 -2.59
CA PHE A 98 11.28 -15.86 -3.66
C PHE A 98 12.55 -15.63 -4.50
N PRO A 99 13.74 -15.92 -3.94
CA PRO A 99 15.02 -15.62 -4.60
C PRO A 99 15.25 -16.40 -5.90
N GLU A 100 14.52 -17.50 -6.12
CA GLU A 100 14.64 -18.40 -7.28
C GLU A 100 13.45 -18.27 -8.26
N MET A 101 12.69 -17.17 -8.20
CA MET A 101 11.58 -16.91 -9.12
C MET A 101 12.07 -16.69 -10.57
N GLU A 102 11.21 -16.89 -11.56
CA GLU A 102 11.56 -16.88 -12.99
C GLU A 102 12.30 -15.61 -13.41
N HIS A 103 11.87 -14.46 -12.88
CA HIS A 103 12.42 -13.14 -13.19
C HIS A 103 13.45 -12.63 -12.16
N ALA A 104 14.01 -13.49 -11.31
CA ALA A 104 14.94 -13.07 -10.26
C ALA A 104 16.19 -12.37 -10.81
N ASP A 105 16.82 -12.95 -11.84
CA ASP A 105 18.04 -12.39 -12.46
C ASP A 105 17.77 -11.04 -13.14
N GLU A 106 16.62 -10.90 -13.79
CA GLU A 106 16.20 -9.64 -14.43
C GLU A 106 16.01 -8.53 -13.38
N ALA A 107 15.30 -8.83 -12.30
CA ALA A 107 15.08 -7.90 -11.20
C ALA A 107 16.40 -7.50 -10.52
N ARG A 108 17.31 -8.46 -10.26
CA ARG A 108 18.64 -8.16 -9.70
C ARG A 108 19.46 -7.26 -10.63
N ALA A 109 19.42 -7.51 -11.94
CA ALA A 109 20.13 -6.69 -12.91
C ALA A 109 19.62 -5.23 -12.95
N ILE A 110 18.32 -4.99 -12.74
CA ILE A 110 17.76 -3.64 -12.60
C ILE A 110 18.29 -2.96 -11.33
N LEU A 111 18.26 -3.66 -10.19
CA LEU A 111 18.80 -3.13 -8.93
C LEU A 111 20.28 -2.76 -9.06
N ASP A 112 21.08 -3.61 -9.71
CA ASP A 112 22.51 -3.36 -9.97
C ASP A 112 22.76 -2.11 -10.81
N ARG A 113 21.94 -1.86 -11.83
CA ARG A 113 22.08 -0.70 -12.71
C ARG A 113 21.70 0.60 -12.01
N ASN A 114 20.65 0.58 -11.20
CA ASN A 114 20.00 1.80 -10.76
C ASN A 114 20.33 2.17 -9.30
N LEU A 115 20.47 1.21 -8.39
CA LEU A 115 20.82 1.46 -6.98
C LEU A 115 22.34 1.57 -6.78
N THR A 116 22.96 2.50 -7.52
CA THR A 116 24.39 2.82 -7.42
C THR A 116 24.65 3.97 -6.45
N ALA A 117 25.88 4.06 -5.93
CA ALA A 117 26.28 5.15 -5.05
C ALA A 117 26.12 6.54 -5.72
N GLU A 118 26.43 6.65 -7.01
CA GLU A 118 26.30 7.89 -7.78
C GLU A 118 24.84 8.33 -7.88
N ASN A 119 23.95 7.41 -8.28
CA ASN A 119 22.53 7.70 -8.43
C ASN A 119 21.89 8.07 -7.07
N GLY A 120 22.23 7.35 -6.00
CA GLY A 120 21.73 7.65 -4.65
C GLY A 120 22.15 9.02 -4.14
N GLN A 121 23.37 9.45 -4.43
CA GLN A 121 23.85 10.81 -4.12
C GLN A 121 23.12 11.88 -4.95
N GLN A 122 22.82 11.60 -6.21
CA GLN A 122 22.08 12.54 -7.07
C GLN A 122 20.63 12.73 -6.59
N GLU A 123 19.93 11.65 -6.23
CA GLU A 123 18.60 11.74 -5.60
C GLU A 123 18.67 12.56 -4.31
N ALA A 124 19.62 12.26 -3.43
CA ALA A 124 19.82 13.00 -2.18
C ALA A 124 20.09 14.49 -2.43
N ALA A 125 20.90 14.83 -3.43
CA ALA A 125 21.18 16.20 -3.82
C ALA A 125 19.93 16.93 -4.32
N PHE A 126 19.04 16.26 -5.06
CA PHE A 126 17.76 16.83 -5.47
C PHE A 126 16.88 17.15 -4.25
N PHE A 127 16.67 16.20 -3.34
CA PHE A 127 15.82 16.38 -2.15
C PHE A 127 16.42 17.36 -1.13
N SER A 128 17.74 17.58 -1.16
CA SER A 128 18.44 18.51 -0.28
C SER A 128 18.16 19.98 -0.61
N LYS A 129 17.75 20.31 -1.84
CA LYS A 129 17.44 21.69 -2.24
C LYS A 129 16.26 22.25 -1.43
N ASP A 130 16.35 23.51 -1.02
CA ASP A 130 15.29 24.19 -0.25
C ASP A 130 13.93 24.20 -0.97
N ILE A 131 13.94 24.38 -2.30
CA ILE A 131 12.72 24.40 -3.12
C ILE A 131 12.00 23.04 -3.15
N ASN A 132 12.71 21.95 -2.87
CA ASN A 132 12.20 20.58 -2.95
C ASN A 132 11.76 20.02 -1.59
N LYS A 133 11.73 20.83 -0.51
CA LYS A 133 11.36 20.40 0.84
C LYS A 133 10.00 19.71 0.95
N SER A 134 9.05 20.01 0.06
CA SER A 134 7.70 19.42 0.06
C SER A 134 7.48 18.37 -1.03
N PHE A 135 8.45 18.13 -1.90
CA PHE A 135 8.33 17.11 -2.93
C PHE A 135 8.11 15.73 -2.29
N GLU A 136 7.10 14.99 -2.78
CA GLU A 136 6.72 13.65 -2.29
C GLU A 136 6.27 13.56 -0.82
N ARG A 137 5.96 14.70 -0.18
CA ARG A 137 5.51 14.76 1.21
C ARG A 137 4.07 14.25 1.37
N THR A 138 3.77 13.33 2.29
CA THR A 138 4.66 12.36 2.97
C THR A 138 4.58 10.97 2.32
N TYR A 139 3.87 10.84 1.21
CA TYR A 139 3.59 9.56 0.58
C TYR A 139 4.83 8.87 0.01
N GLY A 140 5.52 9.52 -0.93
CA GLY A 140 6.76 8.98 -1.49
C GLY A 140 7.84 8.82 -0.43
N TRP A 141 7.87 9.71 0.57
CA TRP A 141 8.78 9.57 1.71
C TRP A 141 8.54 8.25 2.45
N ALA A 142 7.28 7.90 2.74
CA ALA A 142 6.92 6.66 3.42
C ALA A 142 7.31 5.41 2.60
N TRP A 143 7.06 5.42 1.29
CA TRP A 143 7.44 4.30 0.41
C TRP A 143 8.94 4.11 0.25
N LEU A 144 9.70 5.20 0.23
CA LEU A 144 11.16 5.13 0.23
C LEU A 144 11.71 4.54 1.53
N LEU A 145 11.16 4.95 2.69
CA LEU A 145 11.55 4.35 3.97
C LEU A 145 11.20 2.86 4.01
N LYS A 146 10.04 2.47 3.46
CA LYS A 146 9.65 1.07 3.33
C LYS A 146 10.58 0.26 2.41
N LEU A 147 11.00 0.82 1.27
CA LEU A 147 12.03 0.22 0.41
C LEU A 147 13.37 0.06 1.15
N SER A 148 13.81 1.09 1.87
CA SER A 148 15.05 1.03 2.64
C SER A 148 15.00 -0.04 3.73
N ASP A 149 13.86 -0.17 4.41
CA ASP A 149 13.67 -1.21 5.43
C ASP A 149 13.73 -2.62 4.82
N GLU A 150 13.08 -2.82 3.68
CA GLU A 150 13.07 -4.10 2.98
C GLU A 150 14.49 -4.52 2.52
N LEU A 151 15.26 -3.58 1.97
CA LEU A 151 16.66 -3.82 1.58
C LEU A 151 17.52 -4.22 2.77
N LYS A 152 17.32 -3.58 3.92
CA LYS A 152 18.08 -3.88 5.15
C LYS A 152 17.65 -5.18 5.83
N ALA A 153 16.41 -5.60 5.65
CA ALA A 153 15.90 -6.88 6.13
C ALA A 153 16.31 -8.06 5.24
N TRP A 154 16.80 -7.78 4.03
CA TRP A 154 17.25 -8.81 3.10
C TRP A 154 18.68 -9.25 3.42
N ASP A 155 18.84 -10.48 3.92
CA ASP A 155 20.14 -11.11 4.18
C ASP A 155 20.85 -11.54 2.87
N ASP A 156 21.30 -10.55 2.10
CA ASP A 156 22.02 -10.69 0.84
C ASP A 156 23.11 -9.60 0.75
N PRO A 157 24.39 -9.93 0.43
CA PRO A 157 25.46 -8.94 0.35
C PRO A 157 25.17 -7.79 -0.63
N LYS A 158 24.46 -8.06 -1.73
CA LYS A 158 24.06 -7.03 -2.69
C LYS A 158 22.97 -6.13 -2.11
N ALA A 159 22.05 -6.66 -1.33
CA ALA A 159 21.04 -5.85 -0.66
C ALA A 159 21.65 -4.87 0.34
N ALA A 160 22.68 -5.30 1.08
CA ALA A 160 23.45 -4.41 1.95
C ALA A 160 24.15 -3.28 1.18
N GLU A 161 24.70 -3.59 -0.01
CA GLU A 161 25.28 -2.58 -0.91
C GLU A 161 24.22 -1.59 -1.42
N TYR A 162 23.07 -2.08 -1.89
CA TYR A 162 21.97 -1.25 -2.36
C TYR A 162 21.43 -0.35 -1.24
N ALA A 163 21.26 -0.89 -0.03
CA ALA A 163 20.84 -0.13 1.14
C ALA A 163 21.83 1.00 1.46
N ALA A 164 23.14 0.72 1.40
CA ALA A 164 24.17 1.73 1.61
C ALA A 164 24.16 2.82 0.52
N ASN A 165 23.92 2.45 -0.74
CA ASN A 165 23.85 3.38 -1.85
C ASN A 165 22.61 4.29 -1.77
N LEU A 166 21.48 3.79 -1.25
CA LEU A 166 20.25 4.56 -1.07
C LEU A 166 20.24 5.41 0.23
N GLN A 167 21.09 5.07 1.20
CA GLN A 167 21.11 5.71 2.54
C GLN A 167 21.22 7.24 2.52
N PRO A 168 22.01 7.90 1.64
CA PRO A 168 22.08 9.37 1.61
C PRO A 168 20.73 10.04 1.38
N LEU A 169 19.89 9.47 0.52
CA LEU A 169 18.54 9.97 0.28
C LEU A 169 17.62 9.71 1.47
N VAL A 170 17.74 8.53 2.08
CA VAL A 170 16.98 8.16 3.27
C VAL A 170 17.27 9.09 4.44
N ASP A 171 18.54 9.45 4.66
CA ASP A 171 18.96 10.39 5.70
C ASP A 171 18.31 11.77 5.50
N VAL A 172 18.25 12.25 4.25
CA VAL A 172 17.54 13.48 3.91
C VAL A 172 16.05 13.37 4.28
N ILE A 173 15.39 12.27 3.93
CA ILE A 173 13.97 12.07 4.24
C ILE A 173 13.69 11.98 5.74
N VAL A 174 14.53 11.27 6.50
CA VAL A 174 14.44 11.24 7.97
C VAL A 174 14.52 12.66 8.53
N GLN A 175 15.48 13.45 8.07
CA GLN A 175 15.60 14.84 8.48
C GLN A 175 14.38 15.68 8.08
N ARG A 176 13.78 15.43 6.91
CA ARG A 176 12.54 16.11 6.47
C ARG A 176 11.36 15.80 7.38
N TYR A 177 11.22 14.57 7.87
CA TYR A 177 10.21 14.25 8.90
C TYR A 177 10.49 15.03 10.19
N MET A 178 11.74 15.03 10.67
CA MET A 178 12.14 15.74 11.90
C MET A 178 11.85 17.24 11.83
N GLU A 179 12.00 17.86 10.66
CA GLU A 179 11.73 19.28 10.44
C GLU A 179 10.24 19.58 10.23
N PHE A 180 9.53 18.74 9.47
CA PHE A 180 8.15 19.00 9.05
C PHE A 180 7.14 18.72 10.16
N LEU A 181 7.26 17.57 10.84
CA LEU A 181 6.23 17.11 11.77
C LEU A 181 5.97 18.07 12.95
N PRO A 182 6.97 18.76 13.54
CA PRO A 182 6.72 19.80 14.53
C PRO A 182 5.89 20.98 14.02
N GLN A 183 5.85 21.22 12.71
CA GLN A 183 5.13 22.33 12.08
C GLN A 183 3.72 21.96 11.60
N LEU A 184 3.41 20.66 11.43
CA LEU A 184 2.12 20.20 10.91
C LEU A 184 1.05 20.23 12.01
N LEU A 185 0.42 21.36 12.30
CA LEU A 185 -0.51 21.45 13.44
C LEU A 185 -1.75 20.55 13.34
N TYR A 186 -2.18 20.19 12.14
CA TYR A 186 -3.39 19.41 11.89
C TYR A 186 -3.07 18.22 10.98
N PRO A 187 -3.58 17.01 11.29
CA PRO A 187 -3.43 15.86 10.39
C PRO A 187 -4.34 16.02 9.17
N VAL A 188 -3.92 15.41 8.06
CA VAL A 188 -4.69 15.30 6.83
C VAL A 188 -5.28 13.88 6.76
N ARG A 189 -6.60 13.77 6.57
CA ARG A 189 -7.38 12.52 6.62
C ARG A 189 -8.00 12.11 5.28
N VAL A 190 -7.52 12.63 4.15
CA VAL A 190 -8.04 12.23 2.83
C VAL A 190 -7.59 10.81 2.49
N GLY A 191 -8.35 10.06 1.68
CA GLY A 191 -7.99 8.71 1.23
C GLY A 191 -6.97 8.69 0.08
N GLU A 192 -6.08 9.68 0.05
CA GLU A 192 -5.06 9.86 -0.99
C GLU A 192 -3.68 10.17 -0.40
N HIS A 193 -2.69 10.43 -1.26
CA HIS A 193 -1.27 10.63 -0.96
C HIS A 193 -0.97 11.49 0.29
N SER A 194 -1.72 12.55 0.54
CA SER A 194 -1.45 13.44 1.67
C SER A 194 -1.91 12.91 3.04
N ASN A 195 -2.49 11.71 3.11
CA ASN A 195 -2.93 11.10 4.36
C ASN A 195 -1.79 10.99 5.37
N THR A 196 -1.97 11.64 6.52
CA THR A 196 -0.94 11.71 7.56
C THR A 196 -0.77 10.36 8.25
N ALA A 197 -1.84 9.60 8.48
CA ALA A 197 -1.73 8.31 9.17
C ALA A 197 -0.93 7.28 8.34
N PHE A 198 -1.21 7.21 7.04
CA PHE A 198 -0.44 6.38 6.11
C PHE A 198 1.03 6.81 6.05
N GLY A 199 1.29 8.10 5.83
CA GLY A 199 2.66 8.62 5.73
C GLY A 199 3.51 8.35 6.98
N LEU A 200 2.87 8.35 8.15
CA LEU A 200 3.55 8.06 9.42
C LEU A 200 3.72 6.57 9.72
N SER A 201 2.89 5.68 9.15
CA SER A 201 2.92 4.25 9.49
C SER A 201 4.20 3.57 9.05
N PHE A 202 4.59 3.69 7.77
CA PHE A 202 5.86 3.12 7.31
C PHE A 202 7.08 3.87 7.85
N ALA A 203 6.97 5.17 8.13
CA ALA A 203 8.03 5.92 8.79
C ALA A 203 8.24 5.44 10.24
N HIS A 204 7.18 5.07 10.95
CA HIS A 204 7.25 4.46 12.28
C HIS A 204 7.91 3.08 12.23
N ASP A 205 7.45 2.22 11.32
CA ASP A 205 8.04 0.88 11.12
C ASP A 205 9.56 0.98 10.85
N TYR A 206 9.97 1.87 9.94
CA TYR A 206 11.38 2.14 9.66
C TYR A 206 12.13 2.64 10.91
N ALA A 207 11.57 3.60 11.64
CA ALA A 207 12.22 4.15 12.82
C ALA A 207 12.45 3.08 13.90
N VAL A 208 11.47 2.19 14.12
CA VAL A 208 11.58 1.08 15.06
C VAL A 208 12.64 0.08 14.60
N ASN A 209 12.54 -0.41 13.36
CA ASN A 209 13.41 -1.45 12.83
C ASN A 209 14.88 -1.02 12.74
N GLN A 210 15.12 0.28 12.51
CA GLN A 210 16.47 0.86 12.40
C GLN A 210 16.97 1.49 13.70
N GLY A 211 16.21 1.42 14.79
CA GLY A 211 16.61 1.97 16.10
C GLY A 211 16.71 3.50 16.13
N LEU A 212 15.97 4.21 15.28
CA LEU A 212 15.93 5.68 15.22
C LEU A 212 14.98 6.24 16.28
N THR A 213 15.40 6.18 17.55
CA THR A 213 14.55 6.52 18.71
C THR A 213 13.96 7.93 18.65
N GLU A 214 14.70 8.93 18.16
CA GLU A 214 14.19 10.31 18.06
C GLU A 214 13.05 10.44 17.05
N LEU A 215 13.19 9.83 15.86
CA LEU A 215 12.15 9.81 14.84
C LEU A 215 10.92 9.03 15.34
N GLN A 216 11.13 7.86 15.94
CA GLN A 216 10.07 7.06 16.52
C GLN A 216 9.25 7.87 17.54
N GLN A 217 9.92 8.49 18.52
CA GLN A 217 9.27 9.29 19.56
C GLN A 217 8.53 10.49 18.98
N LEU A 218 9.10 11.16 17.97
CA LEU A 218 8.42 12.26 17.28
C LEU A 218 7.12 11.78 16.62
N ILE A 219 7.17 10.68 15.87
CA ILE A 219 6.00 10.12 15.20
C ILE A 219 4.93 9.72 16.22
N GLU A 220 5.30 9.01 17.29
CA GLU A 220 4.38 8.59 18.35
C GLU A 220 3.74 9.79 19.04
N ALA A 221 4.51 10.85 19.33
CA ALA A 221 3.99 12.06 19.95
C ALA A 221 3.00 12.79 19.03
N ARG A 222 3.28 12.87 17.72
CA ARG A 222 2.37 13.50 16.75
C ARG A 222 1.11 12.67 16.54
N ALA A 223 1.24 11.35 16.37
CA ALA A 223 0.09 10.45 16.24
C ALA A 223 -0.86 10.58 17.44
N ARG A 224 -0.33 10.60 18.67
CA ARG A 224 -1.13 10.82 19.88
C ARG A 224 -1.81 12.18 19.88
N ASN A 225 -1.08 13.25 19.51
CA ASN A 225 -1.63 14.60 19.45
C ASN A 225 -2.78 14.73 18.43
N TYR A 226 -2.68 14.03 17.30
CA TYR A 226 -3.65 14.09 16.21
C TYR A 226 -4.90 13.26 16.45
N PHE A 227 -4.72 12.04 16.98
CA PHE A 227 -5.72 10.98 16.84
C PHE A 227 -6.20 10.39 18.18
N SER A 228 -5.53 10.67 19.32
CA SER A 228 -5.94 10.08 20.61
C SER A 228 -7.32 10.53 21.10
N ALA A 229 -7.84 11.65 20.60
CA ALA A 229 -9.16 12.17 20.94
C ALA A 229 -10.22 11.93 19.84
N ASP A 230 -9.83 11.30 18.73
CA ASP A 230 -10.76 11.03 17.64
C ASP A 230 -11.73 9.92 18.06
N GLU A 231 -12.99 10.09 17.69
CA GLU A 231 -14.09 9.18 17.98
C GLU A 231 -15.03 9.09 16.78
N ASN A 232 -15.77 7.99 16.66
CA ASN A 232 -16.81 7.79 15.64
C ASN A 232 -16.34 8.13 14.21
N CYS A 233 -15.24 7.52 13.76
CA CYS A 233 -14.71 7.75 12.42
C CYS A 233 -15.81 7.56 11.36
N PRO A 234 -15.98 8.52 10.42
CA PRO A 234 -17.08 8.49 9.46
C PRO A 234 -16.79 7.52 8.30
N ILE A 235 -16.64 6.23 8.59
CA ILE A 235 -16.37 5.18 7.59
C ILE A 235 -17.42 5.16 6.47
N SER A 236 -18.65 5.62 6.75
CA SER A 236 -19.72 5.76 5.76
C SER A 236 -19.46 6.81 4.68
N TRP A 237 -18.45 7.67 4.83
CA TRP A 237 -18.02 8.60 3.79
C TRP A 237 -17.04 7.97 2.81
N GLU A 238 -16.54 6.77 3.11
CA GLU A 238 -15.69 6.01 2.21
C GLU A 238 -16.53 5.08 1.31
N PRO A 239 -16.19 4.94 0.02
CA PRO A 239 -15.13 5.67 -0.68
C PRO A 239 -15.53 7.12 -0.98
N SER A 240 -14.58 8.05 -0.81
CA SER A 240 -14.55 9.29 -1.59
C SER A 240 -14.03 8.98 -3.00
N GLY A 241 -14.40 9.81 -3.99
CA GLY A 241 -14.49 9.43 -5.41
C GLY A 241 -13.36 8.59 -6.03
N TYR A 242 -12.11 8.78 -5.60
CA TYR A 242 -10.93 8.03 -6.06
C TYR A 242 -9.93 7.79 -4.91
N ASP A 243 -10.45 7.47 -3.72
CA ASP A 243 -9.62 7.02 -2.62
C ASP A 243 -8.83 5.76 -3.03
N PHE A 244 -7.57 5.68 -2.60
CA PHE A 244 -6.75 4.46 -2.70
C PHE A 244 -6.25 3.94 -1.35
N ILE A 245 -6.55 4.66 -0.27
CA ILE A 245 -6.34 4.21 1.10
C ILE A 245 -7.56 4.58 1.92
N SER A 246 -7.86 3.81 2.97
CA SER A 246 -9.01 4.07 3.85
C SER A 246 -8.62 5.07 4.95
N PRO A 247 -9.13 6.31 4.96
CA PRO A 247 -8.88 7.26 6.04
C PRO A 247 -9.01 6.68 7.45
N CYS A 248 -10.11 5.99 7.72
CA CYS A 248 -10.39 5.46 9.06
C CYS A 248 -9.44 4.30 9.41
N LEU A 249 -9.23 3.37 8.48
CA LEU A 249 -8.42 2.18 8.78
C LEU A 249 -6.93 2.49 8.81
N GLU A 250 -6.43 3.48 8.04
CA GLU A 250 -5.05 3.95 8.17
C GLU A 250 -4.79 4.60 9.54
N GLU A 251 -5.77 5.33 10.10
CA GLU A 251 -5.66 5.87 11.45
C GLU A 251 -5.57 4.75 12.51
N ILE A 252 -6.40 3.72 12.38
CA ILE A 252 -6.31 2.50 13.21
C ILE A 252 -4.93 1.85 13.05
N GLY A 253 -4.45 1.69 11.82
CA GLY A 253 -3.16 1.09 11.52
C GLY A 253 -2.00 1.82 12.19
N LEU A 254 -2.00 3.16 12.17
CA LEU A 254 -0.99 3.96 12.89
C LEU A 254 -1.15 3.85 14.41
N MET A 255 -2.37 4.01 14.92
CA MET A 255 -2.61 4.04 16.36
C MET A 255 -2.36 2.68 17.01
N GLN A 256 -2.53 1.57 16.29
CA GLN A 256 -2.15 0.23 16.74
C GLN A 256 -0.64 0.09 16.97
N ARG A 257 0.20 0.77 16.16
CA ARG A 257 1.66 0.80 16.34
C ARG A 257 2.09 1.63 17.53
N VAL A 258 1.38 2.75 17.74
CA VAL A 258 1.75 3.78 18.72
C VAL A 258 1.25 3.48 20.13
N LEU A 259 0.04 2.90 20.26
CA LEU A 259 -0.58 2.63 21.54
C LEU A 259 -0.31 1.19 22.01
N PRO A 260 0.05 0.98 23.30
CA PRO A 260 0.03 -0.37 23.85
C PRO A 260 -1.41 -0.92 23.88
N ALA A 261 -1.57 -2.24 23.81
CA ALA A 261 -2.87 -2.91 23.67
C ALA A 261 -3.92 -2.48 24.71
N ASP A 262 -3.53 -2.22 25.96
CA ASP A 262 -4.42 -1.78 27.05
C ASP A 262 -4.98 -0.35 26.84
N LYS A 263 -4.34 0.45 25.99
CA LYS A 263 -4.80 1.78 25.56
C LYS A 263 -5.44 1.76 24.19
N PHE A 264 -4.93 0.94 23.28
CA PHE A 264 -5.42 0.82 21.92
C PHE A 264 -6.86 0.29 21.88
N LEU A 265 -7.17 -0.78 22.60
CA LEU A 265 -8.51 -1.40 22.54
C LEU A 265 -9.64 -0.47 23.02
N PRO A 266 -9.52 0.25 24.15
CA PRO A 266 -10.51 1.27 24.52
C PRO A 266 -10.61 2.42 23.51
N TRP A 267 -9.50 2.87 22.94
CA TRP A 267 -9.50 3.91 21.90
C TRP A 267 -10.23 3.42 20.64
N LEU A 268 -9.94 2.20 20.17
CA LEU A 268 -10.60 1.59 19.02
C LEU A 268 -12.12 1.47 19.23
N GLN A 269 -12.55 1.12 20.44
CA GLN A 269 -13.98 1.04 20.79
C GLN A 269 -14.68 2.40 20.73
N ALA A 270 -13.98 3.50 21.00
CA ALA A 270 -14.53 4.85 20.85
C ALA A 270 -14.44 5.35 19.39
N PHE A 271 -13.35 5.00 18.70
CA PHE A 271 -13.08 5.44 17.33
C PHE A 271 -13.95 4.74 16.28
N MET A 272 -14.04 3.40 16.32
CA MET A 272 -14.87 2.59 15.43
C MET A 272 -15.57 1.45 16.18
N PRO A 273 -16.55 1.75 17.06
CA PRO A 273 -17.26 0.74 17.86
C PRO A 273 -17.90 -0.39 17.03
N GLN A 274 -18.27 -0.12 15.78
CA GLN A 274 -18.91 -1.06 14.86
C GLN A 274 -18.04 -2.26 14.51
N LEU A 275 -16.71 -2.17 14.63
CA LEU A 275 -15.80 -3.30 14.35
C LEU A 275 -15.96 -4.45 15.36
N ALA A 276 -16.51 -4.16 16.56
CA ALA A 276 -16.74 -5.17 17.59
C ALA A 276 -17.95 -6.07 17.29
N ASP A 277 -18.80 -5.70 16.32
CA ASP A 277 -19.91 -6.54 15.88
C ASP A 277 -19.39 -7.71 15.03
N PRO A 278 -19.61 -8.99 15.42
CA PRO A 278 -19.22 -10.15 14.61
C PRO A 278 -19.84 -10.16 13.21
N ASP A 279 -20.98 -9.48 13.04
CA ASP A 279 -21.68 -9.36 11.75
C ASP A 279 -21.28 -8.07 10.99
N TYR A 280 -20.23 -7.37 11.43
CA TYR A 280 -19.72 -6.18 10.75
C TYR A 280 -19.40 -6.47 9.28
N SER A 281 -19.82 -5.56 8.40
CA SER A 281 -19.50 -5.61 6.98
C SER A 281 -19.13 -4.23 6.46
N LEU A 282 -18.26 -4.21 5.46
CA LEU A 282 -17.82 -3.02 4.74
C LEU A 282 -17.89 -3.31 3.24
N GLU A 283 -18.64 -2.50 2.49
CA GLU A 283 -18.71 -2.69 1.04
C GLU A 283 -17.37 -2.39 0.36
N VAL A 284 -17.04 -3.20 -0.66
CA VAL A 284 -15.87 -2.97 -1.53
C VAL A 284 -15.99 -1.66 -2.30
N GLY A 285 -14.85 -1.00 -2.51
CA GLY A 285 -14.75 0.10 -3.49
C GLY A 285 -14.98 -0.45 -4.89
N LYS A 286 -15.97 0.08 -5.60
CA LYS A 286 -16.38 -0.39 -6.94
C LYS A 286 -15.72 0.47 -8.00
N VAL A 287 -14.95 -0.15 -8.89
CA VAL A 287 -14.33 0.54 -10.03
C VAL A 287 -15.26 0.47 -11.24
N SER A 288 -15.75 1.62 -11.71
CA SER A 288 -16.65 1.68 -12.87
C SER A 288 -15.93 1.70 -14.22
N ASP A 289 -14.75 2.32 -14.28
CA ASP A 289 -13.89 2.39 -15.46
C ASP A 289 -12.44 2.16 -15.03
N ARG A 290 -11.86 1.06 -15.50
CA ARG A 290 -10.50 0.60 -15.16
C ARG A 290 -9.43 1.20 -16.08
N THR A 291 -9.83 2.00 -17.06
CA THR A 291 -8.93 2.75 -17.94
C THR A 291 -8.69 4.17 -17.46
N ASP A 292 -9.47 4.65 -16.49
CA ASP A 292 -9.25 5.92 -15.80
C ASP A 292 -8.30 5.71 -14.62
N GLY A 293 -7.11 6.32 -14.70
CA GLY A 293 -6.07 6.16 -13.67
C GLY A 293 -6.41 6.72 -12.29
N LYS A 294 -7.45 7.55 -12.17
CA LYS A 294 -7.99 7.94 -10.86
C LYS A 294 -9.03 6.94 -10.38
N LEU A 295 -9.93 6.47 -11.21
CA LEU A 295 -10.98 5.54 -10.74
C LEU A 295 -10.43 4.17 -10.33
N VAL A 296 -9.34 3.71 -10.95
CA VAL A 296 -8.65 2.47 -10.56
C VAL A 296 -8.06 2.52 -9.13
N HIS A 297 -7.91 3.71 -8.56
CA HIS A 297 -7.50 3.90 -7.16
C HIS A 297 -8.35 3.10 -6.17
N LEU A 298 -9.63 2.88 -6.46
CA LEU A 298 -10.54 2.16 -5.56
C LEU A 298 -10.13 0.68 -5.36
N ASP A 299 -9.34 0.10 -6.27
CA ASP A 299 -8.71 -1.20 -6.00
C ASP A 299 -7.61 -1.08 -4.93
N GLY A 300 -6.82 -0.01 -4.96
CA GLY A 300 -5.87 0.32 -3.89
C GLY A 300 -6.57 0.48 -2.55
N LEU A 301 -7.74 1.14 -2.53
CA LEU A 301 -8.55 1.27 -1.31
C LEU A 301 -8.95 -0.10 -0.75
N ASN A 302 -9.37 -1.02 -1.61
CA ASN A 302 -9.69 -2.39 -1.18
C ASN A 302 -8.48 -3.09 -0.57
N PHE A 303 -7.29 -2.98 -1.18
CA PHE A 303 -6.07 -3.57 -0.62
C PHE A 303 -5.65 -2.91 0.71
N SER A 304 -5.77 -1.58 0.83
CA SER A 304 -5.49 -0.85 2.08
C SER A 304 -6.46 -1.25 3.20
N ARG A 305 -7.75 -1.41 2.89
CA ARG A 305 -8.74 -1.93 3.84
C ARG A 305 -8.37 -3.34 4.27
N ALA A 306 -8.07 -4.22 3.31
CA ALA A 306 -7.70 -5.60 3.58
C ALA A 306 -6.49 -5.69 4.50
N TRP A 307 -5.38 -4.98 4.22
CA TRP A 307 -4.18 -5.08 5.05
C TRP A 307 -4.44 -4.64 6.49
N ASN A 308 -5.22 -3.57 6.70
CA ASN A 308 -5.45 -3.04 8.04
C ASN A 308 -6.35 -4.00 8.84
N LEU A 309 -7.37 -4.56 8.18
CA LEU A 309 -8.27 -5.55 8.76
C LEU A 309 -7.55 -6.87 9.08
N TYR A 310 -6.66 -7.36 8.20
CA TYR A 310 -5.82 -8.52 8.49
C TYR A 310 -4.92 -8.26 9.70
N THR A 311 -4.23 -7.12 9.75
CA THR A 311 -3.37 -6.75 10.88
C THR A 311 -4.15 -6.71 12.20
N LEU A 312 -5.36 -6.15 12.21
CA LEU A 312 -6.19 -6.08 13.41
C LEU A 312 -6.70 -7.48 13.83
N ALA A 313 -7.19 -8.27 12.88
CA ALA A 313 -7.70 -9.62 13.12
C ALA A 313 -6.62 -10.58 13.63
N THR A 314 -5.39 -10.46 13.11
CA THR A 314 -4.24 -11.25 13.56
C THR A 314 -3.79 -10.85 14.96
N ALA A 315 -3.71 -9.54 15.26
CA ALA A 315 -3.20 -9.07 16.54
C ALA A 315 -4.19 -9.27 17.72
N TYR A 316 -5.49 -9.32 17.44
CA TYR A 316 -6.53 -9.33 18.48
C TYR A 316 -7.62 -10.39 18.18
N PRO A 317 -7.62 -11.53 18.89
CA PRO A 317 -8.54 -12.64 18.60
C PRO A 317 -10.03 -12.28 18.66
N GLN A 318 -10.43 -11.27 19.44
CA GLN A 318 -11.80 -10.78 19.49
C GLN A 318 -12.27 -10.06 18.22
N TYR A 319 -11.36 -9.75 17.30
CA TYR A 319 -11.63 -9.16 15.98
C TYR A 319 -11.32 -10.14 14.82
N ALA A 320 -11.17 -11.44 15.10
CA ALA A 320 -10.82 -12.44 14.10
C ALA A 320 -11.81 -12.50 12.91
N HIS A 321 -13.09 -12.16 13.14
CA HIS A 321 -14.12 -12.10 12.09
C HIS A 321 -13.82 -11.08 10.99
N LEU A 322 -13.02 -10.04 11.28
CA LEU A 322 -12.65 -9.01 10.30
C LEU A 322 -11.79 -9.57 9.15
N ARG A 323 -11.15 -10.74 9.34
CA ARG A 323 -10.44 -11.43 8.26
C ARG A 323 -11.37 -11.75 7.07
N ALA A 324 -12.61 -12.17 7.34
CA ALA A 324 -13.58 -12.43 6.27
C ALA A 324 -13.98 -11.16 5.51
N VAL A 325 -13.99 -9.99 6.17
CA VAL A 325 -14.21 -8.70 5.51
C VAL A 325 -13.01 -8.34 4.64
N ALA A 326 -11.78 -8.52 5.15
CA ALA A 326 -10.56 -8.31 4.38
C ALA A 326 -10.50 -9.20 3.11
N ASP A 327 -10.86 -10.48 3.24
CA ASP A 327 -10.92 -11.44 2.13
C ASP A 327 -11.89 -10.98 1.03
N GLN A 328 -13.03 -10.36 1.38
CA GLN A 328 -13.97 -9.82 0.39
C GLN A 328 -13.34 -8.70 -0.45
N HIS A 329 -12.56 -7.81 0.18
CA HIS A 329 -11.85 -6.74 -0.52
C HIS A 329 -10.74 -7.31 -1.42
N MET A 330 -9.96 -8.28 -0.92
CA MET A 330 -8.94 -8.96 -1.72
C MET A 330 -9.54 -9.67 -2.94
N ALA A 331 -10.60 -10.46 -2.73
CA ALA A 331 -11.26 -11.23 -3.78
C ALA A 331 -11.87 -10.34 -4.88
N TYR A 332 -12.29 -9.11 -4.54
CA TYR A 332 -12.83 -8.18 -5.53
C TYR A 332 -11.73 -7.57 -6.41
N SER A 333 -10.64 -7.08 -5.82
CA SER A 333 -9.64 -6.29 -6.54
C SER A 333 -8.49 -7.12 -7.12
N TYR A 334 -8.06 -8.19 -6.44
CA TYR A 334 -6.89 -8.98 -6.84
C TYR A 334 -6.97 -9.56 -8.27
N PRO A 335 -8.11 -10.14 -8.72
CA PRO A 335 -8.20 -10.71 -10.06
C PRO A 335 -8.01 -9.70 -11.20
N ASN A 336 -8.17 -8.40 -10.94
CA ASN A 336 -8.06 -7.35 -11.96
C ASN A 336 -6.66 -6.73 -12.03
N LEU A 337 -5.74 -7.17 -11.17
CA LEU A 337 -4.40 -6.57 -11.06
C LEU A 337 -3.54 -6.80 -12.32
N ILE A 338 -3.75 -7.95 -12.98
CA ILE A 338 -2.94 -8.39 -14.13
C ILE A 338 -3.82 -8.43 -15.38
N GLY A 339 -3.40 -7.73 -16.42
CA GLY A 339 -4.12 -7.65 -17.70
C GLY A 339 -5.00 -6.41 -17.87
N ASP A 340 -5.10 -5.55 -16.84
CA ASP A 340 -5.70 -4.22 -16.93
C ASP A 340 -4.74 -3.20 -17.56
N SER A 341 -5.23 -1.98 -17.79
CA SER A 341 -4.46 -0.88 -18.39
C SER A 341 -3.26 -0.45 -17.53
N TYR A 342 -2.25 0.18 -18.14
CA TYR A 342 -1.04 0.68 -17.48
C TYR A 342 -1.31 1.50 -16.20
N GLU A 343 -2.45 2.21 -16.17
CA GLU A 343 -2.85 3.11 -15.09
C GLU A 343 -2.98 2.44 -13.71
N GLY A 344 -3.29 1.14 -13.66
CA GLY A 344 -3.30 0.38 -12.41
C GLY A 344 -1.98 -0.35 -12.13
N GLY A 345 -1.36 -0.90 -13.17
CA GLY A 345 -0.26 -1.85 -13.04
C GLY A 345 1.03 -1.28 -12.42
N HIS A 346 1.28 0.03 -12.54
CA HIS A 346 2.55 0.62 -12.11
C HIS A 346 2.70 0.80 -10.58
N TRP A 347 1.63 0.72 -9.80
CA TRP A 347 1.69 0.87 -8.33
C TRP A 347 0.78 -0.09 -7.56
N LEU A 348 -0.37 -0.52 -8.10
CA LEU A 348 -1.32 -1.39 -7.38
C LEU A 348 -0.71 -2.73 -6.97
N GLY A 349 0.28 -3.23 -7.73
CA GLY A 349 1.00 -4.46 -7.39
C GLY A 349 1.60 -4.40 -5.99
N SER A 350 2.14 -3.23 -5.61
CA SER A 350 2.71 -3.04 -4.27
C SER A 350 1.66 -3.11 -3.16
N PHE A 351 0.46 -2.59 -3.40
CA PHE A 351 -0.64 -2.65 -2.44
C PHE A 351 -1.14 -4.09 -2.27
N ALA A 352 -1.27 -4.83 -3.37
CA ALA A 352 -1.63 -6.24 -3.35
C ALA A 352 -0.59 -7.08 -2.60
N ILE A 353 0.71 -6.89 -2.89
CA ILE A 353 1.80 -7.57 -2.18
C ILE A 353 1.75 -7.24 -0.68
N GLN A 354 1.56 -5.97 -0.31
CA GLN A 354 1.45 -5.58 1.09
C GLN A 354 0.26 -6.24 1.78
N ALA A 355 -0.91 -6.30 1.15
CA ALA A 355 -2.09 -6.96 1.70
C ALA A 355 -1.89 -8.48 1.83
N LEU A 356 -1.29 -9.14 0.85
CA LEU A 356 -0.94 -10.57 0.92
C LEU A 356 0.07 -10.86 2.04
N ASN A 357 1.08 -10.00 2.22
CA ASN A 357 2.03 -10.12 3.32
C ASN A 357 1.33 -10.04 4.68
N GLN A 358 0.33 -9.16 4.85
CA GLN A 358 -0.47 -9.11 6.09
C GLN A 358 -1.41 -10.31 6.22
N ALA A 359 -2.00 -10.79 5.13
CA ALA A 359 -2.85 -11.97 5.12
C ALA A 359 -2.10 -13.22 5.62
N ALA A 360 -0.82 -13.35 5.26
CA ALA A 360 0.06 -14.47 5.62
C ALA A 360 0.48 -14.48 7.10
N LEU A 361 0.30 -13.39 7.84
CA LEU A 361 0.58 -13.36 9.28
C LEU A 361 -0.46 -14.21 10.03
N GLN A 362 0.03 -15.25 10.71
CA GLN A 362 -0.79 -16.07 11.60
C GLN A 362 -0.91 -15.41 12.99
N PRO A 363 -2.06 -15.58 13.68
CA PRO A 363 -2.29 -15.04 15.03
C PRO A 363 -1.36 -15.64 16.11
#